data_AF-A0A927FKP6-F1
#
_entry.id   AF-A0A927FKP6-F1
#
_cell.length_a   1.000
_cell.length_b   1.000
_cell.length_c   1.000
_cell.angle_alpha   90.00
_cell.angle_beta   90.00
_cell.angle_gamma   90.00
#
_symmetry.space_group_name_H-M   'P 1'
#
loop_
_entity.id
_entity.type
_entity.pdbx_description
1 polymer ?
#
loop_
_entity_poly.entity_id
_entity_poly.type
_entity_poly.pdbx_seq_one_letter_code
_entity_poly.pdbx_strand_id
1 'polypeptide(L)'
;MDRSSSTRLPGRLVPAAGGHVPVRVRGFVEAAAGRHLDHALQTFAVGLARTDHGVVKVIDGATVLGYLPEAWSQAVDFELWSCEQAGEPALARAVLEGQAGERELYVLLAWRRGSRPV
;
A
#
# COMPACT_ATOMS: atom_id res chain seq x y z
N MET A 1 -16.58 27.32 10.20
CA MET A 1 -16.38 26.48 9.00
C MET A 1 -14.97 25.94 9.08
N ASP A 2 -14.81 24.65 9.31
CA ASP A 2 -13.59 23.91 8.93
C ASP A 2 -14.04 22.51 8.50
N ARG A 3 -14.16 22.32 7.18
CA ARG A 3 -14.48 21.05 6.54
C ARG A 3 -13.19 20.26 6.39
N SER A 4 -12.76 19.59 7.45
CA SER A 4 -11.71 18.57 7.38
C SER A 4 -12.27 17.21 7.79
N SER A 5 -13.41 16.84 7.20
CA SER A 5 -13.90 15.47 7.15
C SER A 5 -13.23 14.74 5.99
N SER A 6 -11.91 14.53 6.08
CA SER A 6 -11.26 13.46 5.33
C SER A 6 -11.15 12.28 6.28
N THR A 7 -11.93 11.25 5.99
CA THR A 7 -12.06 10.00 6.75
C THR A 7 -10.68 9.44 7.10
N ARG A 8 -10.17 9.77 8.29
CA ARG A 8 -9.03 9.09 8.89
C ARG A 8 -9.53 7.69 9.25
N LEU A 9 -9.39 6.74 8.33
CA LEU A 9 -9.50 5.33 8.66
C LEU A 9 -8.48 5.08 9.80
N PRO A 10 -8.91 4.70 11.02
CA PRO A 10 -7.98 4.33 12.07
C PRO A 10 -7.26 3.07 11.60
N GLY A 11 -5.95 3.16 11.39
CA GLY A 11 -5.15 2.08 10.84
C GLY A 11 -3.68 2.26 11.13
N ARG A 12 -2.96 1.15 11.16
CA ARG A 12 -1.53 1.13 11.45
C ARG A 12 -0.75 1.24 10.15
N LEU A 13 0.13 2.23 10.05
CA LEU A 13 1.08 2.28 8.94
C LEU A 13 2.03 1.09 9.05
N VAL A 14 1.95 0.20 8.08
CA VAL A 14 2.80 -0.95 7.92
C VAL A 14 3.75 -0.69 6.77
N PRO A 15 5.05 -0.88 7.00
CA PRO A 15 5.72 -1.16 8.26
C PRO A 15 5.99 0.10 9.11
N ALA A 16 5.99 -0.07 10.44
CA ALA A 16 5.93 1.03 11.42
C ALA A 16 7.23 1.88 11.57
N ALA A 17 8.37 1.51 10.98
CA ALA A 17 9.62 2.29 11.06
C ALA A 17 10.66 1.95 9.98
N GLY A 18 11.36 2.96 9.44
CA GLY A 18 12.53 2.77 8.55
C GLY A 18 12.65 3.78 7.40
N GLY A 19 13.62 3.54 6.51
CA GLY A 19 13.68 4.20 5.20
C GLY A 19 12.66 3.57 4.26
N HIS A 20 12.05 4.34 3.36
CA HIS A 20 11.02 3.79 2.45
C HIS A 20 11.70 3.11 1.26
N VAL A 21 11.29 1.88 0.96
CA VAL A 21 11.62 1.20 -0.29
C VAL A 21 10.37 1.22 -1.18
N PRO A 22 10.45 1.82 -2.39
CA PRO A 22 9.35 1.74 -3.35
C PRO A 22 9.26 0.31 -3.89
N VAL A 23 8.09 -0.30 -3.71
CA VAL A 23 7.78 -1.64 -4.20
C VAL A 23 6.72 -1.54 -5.28
N ARG A 24 7.08 -1.94 -6.50
CA ARG A 24 6.16 -1.93 -7.63
C ARG A 24 5.02 -2.94 -7.42
N VAL A 25 3.80 -2.46 -7.51
CA VAL A 25 2.59 -3.28 -7.45
C VAL A 25 2.42 -4.03 -8.77
N ARG A 26 2.22 -5.34 -8.67
CA ARG A 26 1.96 -6.24 -9.80
C ARG A 26 0.48 -6.23 -10.17
N GLY A 27 0.22 -6.28 -11.48
CA GLY A 27 -1.13 -6.29 -12.01
C GLY A 27 -1.91 -5.00 -11.71
N PHE A 28 -1.20 -3.88 -11.57
CA PHE A 28 -1.83 -2.60 -11.32
C PHE A 28 -2.80 -2.22 -12.43
N VAL A 29 -4.03 -1.84 -12.06
CA VAL A 29 -5.06 -1.37 -12.99
C VAL A 29 -5.31 0.11 -12.75
N GLU A 30 -4.84 0.97 -13.65
CA GLU A 30 -4.91 2.44 -13.49
C GLU A 30 -6.35 2.94 -13.27
N ALA A 31 -7.31 2.39 -14.01
CA ALA A 31 -8.74 2.74 -13.88
C ALA A 31 -9.29 2.48 -12.47
N ALA A 32 -8.71 1.53 -11.72
CA ALA A 32 -9.11 1.23 -10.35
C ALA A 32 -8.64 2.30 -9.34
N ALA A 33 -7.61 3.07 -9.68
CA ALA A 33 -7.07 4.15 -8.84
C ALA A 33 -7.71 5.53 -9.14
N GLY A 34 -8.82 5.57 -9.88
CA GLY A 34 -9.42 6.76 -10.50
C GLY A 34 -9.37 8.05 -9.67
N ARG A 35 -9.69 7.98 -8.36
CA ARG A 35 -9.72 9.15 -7.46
C ARG A 35 -8.34 9.78 -7.16
N HIS A 36 -7.26 9.07 -7.43
CA HIS A 36 -5.88 9.51 -7.17
C HIS A 36 -5.16 9.97 -8.45
N LEU A 37 -5.76 9.73 -9.63
CA LEU A 37 -5.16 10.05 -10.93
C LEU A 37 -5.01 11.56 -11.18
N ASP A 38 -5.85 12.38 -10.54
CA ASP A 38 -5.82 13.85 -10.62
C ASP A 38 -4.71 14.48 -9.75
N HIS A 39 -4.11 13.68 -8.86
CA HIS A 39 -3.12 14.13 -7.88
C HIS A 39 -1.82 13.31 -7.94
N ALA A 40 -1.43 12.85 -9.14
CA ALA A 40 -0.33 11.90 -9.37
C ALA A 40 1.05 12.26 -8.75
N LEU A 41 1.25 13.48 -8.24
CA LEU A 41 2.46 13.90 -7.52
C LEU A 41 2.38 13.76 -5.99
N GLN A 42 1.23 13.35 -5.44
CA GLN A 42 1.01 13.22 -4.01
C GLN A 42 0.96 11.76 -3.60
N THR A 43 1.62 11.45 -2.48
CA THR A 43 1.50 10.14 -1.85
C THR A 43 0.11 10.00 -1.24
N PHE A 44 -0.51 8.84 -1.36
CA PHE A 44 -1.81 8.52 -0.74
C PHE A 44 -1.73 7.23 0.10
N ALA A 45 -2.72 6.99 0.95
CA ALA A 45 -2.77 5.77 1.76
C ALA A 45 -3.52 4.66 1.02
N VAL A 46 -2.96 3.46 1.04
CA VAL A 46 -3.58 2.21 0.56
C VAL A 46 -3.65 1.21 1.70
N GLY A 47 -4.64 0.33 1.68
CA GLY A 47 -4.68 -0.83 2.56
C GLY A 47 -3.81 -1.97 2.03
N LEU A 48 -3.25 -2.74 2.95
CA LEU A 48 -2.57 -4.01 2.67
C LEU A 48 -3.37 -5.12 3.34
N ALA A 49 -3.78 -6.12 2.56
CA ALA A 49 -4.56 -7.24 3.08
C ALA A 49 -3.93 -8.57 2.64
N ARG A 50 -3.78 -9.49 3.58
CA ARG A 50 -3.32 -10.84 3.27
C ARG A 50 -4.38 -11.59 2.48
N THR A 51 -3.94 -12.53 1.67
CA THR A 51 -4.80 -13.50 1.00
C THR A 51 -4.52 -14.88 1.54
N ASP A 52 -5.47 -15.80 1.35
CA ASP A 52 -5.30 -17.20 1.72
C ASP A 52 -4.15 -17.88 0.97
N HIS A 53 -3.64 -17.27 -0.10
CA HIS A 53 -2.54 -17.77 -0.92
C HIS A 53 -1.17 -17.17 -0.56
N GLY A 54 -1.07 -16.39 0.53
CA GLY A 54 0.20 -15.80 0.97
C GLY A 54 0.70 -14.61 0.14
N VAL A 55 -0.13 -14.09 -0.76
CA VAL A 55 0.14 -12.85 -1.51
C VAL A 55 -0.61 -11.70 -0.86
N VAL A 56 -0.02 -10.51 -0.81
CA VAL A 56 -0.66 -9.32 -0.25
C VAL A 56 -1.36 -8.51 -1.34
N LYS A 57 -2.66 -8.26 -1.15
CA LYS A 57 -3.45 -7.33 -1.97
C LYS A 57 -3.19 -5.90 -1.53
N VAL A 58 -3.04 -5.02 -2.52
CA VAL A 58 -3.05 -3.57 -2.33
C VAL A 58 -4.45 -3.07 -2.64
N ILE A 59 -5.11 -2.46 -1.65
CA ILE A 59 -6.52 -2.08 -1.74
C ILE A 59 -6.74 -0.59 -1.49
N ASP A 60 -7.80 -0.07 -2.09
CA ASP A 60 -8.26 1.30 -1.93
C ASP A 60 -9.76 1.28 -1.59
N GLY A 61 -10.07 1.33 -0.30
CA GLY A 61 -11.41 0.96 0.18
C GLY A 61 -11.71 -0.51 -0.12
N ALA A 62 -12.75 -0.78 -0.91
CA ALA A 62 -13.12 -2.13 -1.34
C ALA A 62 -12.47 -2.55 -2.67
N THR A 63 -11.77 -1.64 -3.35
CA THR A 63 -11.20 -1.88 -4.67
C THR A 63 -9.80 -2.48 -4.56
N VAL A 64 -9.54 -3.57 -5.27
CA VAL A 64 -8.18 -4.12 -5.40
C VAL A 64 -7.45 -3.34 -6.49
N LEU A 65 -6.34 -2.69 -6.13
CA LEU A 65 -5.47 -1.99 -7.06
C LEU A 65 -4.44 -2.92 -7.69
N GLY A 66 -4.04 -3.98 -6.98
CA GLY A 66 -3.08 -4.96 -7.45
C GLY A 66 -2.49 -5.77 -6.29
N TYR A 67 -1.30 -6.32 -6.48
CA TYR A 67 -0.66 -7.23 -5.54
C TYR A 67 0.80 -6.86 -5.30
N LEU A 68 1.29 -7.07 -4.07
CA LEU A 68 2.73 -7.02 -3.83
C LEU A 68 3.42 -8.23 -4.48
N PRO A 69 4.68 -8.10 -4.93
CA PRO A 69 5.49 -9.26 -5.28
C PRO A 69 5.58 -10.25 -4.11
N GLU A 70 5.77 -11.54 -4.42
CA GLU A 70 5.76 -12.62 -3.42
C GLU A 70 6.79 -12.39 -2.30
N ALA A 71 8.04 -12.08 -2.64
CA ALA A 71 9.09 -11.83 -1.65
C ALA A 71 8.73 -10.68 -0.68
N TRP A 72 8.05 -9.65 -1.18
CA TRP A 72 7.58 -8.54 -0.34
C TRP A 72 6.35 -8.89 0.46
N SER A 73 5.46 -9.74 -0.06
CA SER A 73 4.30 -10.27 0.67
C SER A 73 4.77 -11.07 1.89
N GLN A 74 5.75 -11.95 1.70
CA GLN A 74 6.37 -12.71 2.79
C GLN A 74 7.07 -11.80 3.81
N ALA A 75 7.77 -10.77 3.33
CA ALA A 75 8.51 -9.86 4.20
C ALA A 75 7.60 -9.05 5.16
N VAL A 76 6.36 -8.74 4.77
CA VAL A 76 5.41 -7.98 5.60
C VAL A 76 4.36 -8.85 6.29
N ASP A 77 4.30 -10.16 6.00
CA ASP A 77 3.23 -11.06 6.45
C ASP A 77 3.00 -11.00 7.97
N PHE A 78 4.08 -11.06 8.75
CA PHE A 78 4.00 -11.03 10.21
C PHE A 78 3.39 -9.72 10.74
N GLU A 79 3.75 -8.58 10.16
CA GLU A 79 3.22 -7.29 10.60
C GLU A 79 1.75 -7.13 10.21
N LEU A 80 1.36 -7.62 9.03
CA LEU A 80 -0.04 -7.66 8.61
C LEU A 80 -0.87 -8.59 9.51
N TRP A 81 -0.36 -9.79 9.80
CA TRP A 81 -0.99 -10.71 10.75
C TRP A 81 -1.17 -10.04 12.12
N SER A 82 -0.15 -9.33 12.62
CA SER A 82 -0.24 -8.60 13.89
C SER A 82 -1.30 -7.51 13.87
N CYS A 83 -1.47 -6.79 12.76
CA CYS A 83 -2.54 -5.80 12.60
C CYS A 83 -3.93 -6.46 12.59
N GLU A 84 -4.07 -7.59 11.87
CA GLU A 84 -5.31 -8.36 11.85
C GLU A 84 -5.71 -8.86 13.24
N GLN A 85 -4.75 -9.40 14.01
CA GLN A 85 -5.02 -9.83 15.39
C GLN A 85 -5.42 -8.66 16.31
N ALA A 86 -4.91 -7.45 16.04
CA ALA A 86 -5.28 -6.25 16.77
C ALA A 86 -6.62 -5.63 16.30
N GLY A 87 -7.22 -6.15 15.22
CA GLY A 87 -8.41 -5.55 14.60
C GLY A 87 -8.13 -4.22 13.91
N GLU A 88 -6.88 -3.93 13.56
CA GLU A 88 -6.44 -2.70 12.93
C GLU A 88 -6.18 -2.92 11.43
N PRO A 89 -6.68 -2.05 10.53
CA PRO A 89 -6.31 -2.14 9.12
C PRO A 89 -4.85 -1.73 8.94
N ALA A 90 -4.11 -2.57 8.21
CA ALA A 90 -2.75 -2.26 7.80
C ALA A 90 -2.76 -1.31 6.60
N LEU A 91 -2.08 -0.18 6.74
CA LEU A 91 -2.02 0.88 5.73
C LEU A 91 -0.59 1.09 5.25
N ALA A 92 -0.38 1.45 4.00
CA ALA A 92 0.91 1.87 3.49
C ALA A 92 0.77 3.15 2.66
N ARG A 93 1.87 3.90 2.53
CA ARG A 93 1.92 5.01 1.57
C ARG A 93 2.09 4.45 0.17
N ALA A 94 1.46 5.06 -0.81
CA ALA A 94 1.61 4.72 -2.21
C ALA A 94 1.80 5.98 -3.05
N VAL A 95 2.41 5.80 -4.22
CA VAL A 95 2.61 6.84 -5.23
C VAL A 95 2.36 6.26 -6.62
N LEU A 96 1.83 7.10 -7.50
CA LEU A 96 1.71 6.79 -8.92
C LEU A 96 2.87 7.48 -9.65
N GLU A 97 3.59 6.72 -10.48
CA GLU A 97 4.65 7.27 -11.33
C GLU A 97 4.34 7.00 -12.80
N GLY A 98 4.82 7.88 -13.70
CA GLY A 98 4.60 7.76 -15.14
C GLY A 98 3.48 8.65 -15.68
N GLN A 99 3.30 8.61 -17.01
CA GLN A 99 2.27 9.36 -17.72
C GLN A 99 0.92 8.62 -17.65
N ALA A 100 -0.18 9.36 -17.79
CA ALA A 100 -1.52 8.76 -17.85
C ALA A 100 -1.60 7.71 -18.97
N GLY A 101 -2.13 6.52 -18.65
CA GLY A 101 -2.16 5.36 -19.55
C GLY A 101 -0.96 4.42 -19.41
N GLU A 102 0.12 4.86 -18.77
CA GLU A 102 1.33 4.07 -18.52
C GLU A 102 1.72 4.09 -17.03
N ARG A 103 0.80 4.50 -16.15
CA ARG A 103 1.14 4.71 -14.75
C ARG A 103 1.44 3.40 -14.05
N GLU A 104 2.42 3.47 -13.17
CA GLU A 104 2.78 2.39 -12.27
C GLU A 104 2.47 2.80 -10.84
N LEU A 105 1.98 1.83 -10.06
CA LEU A 105 1.73 2.02 -8.63
C LEU A 105 2.90 1.46 -7.83
N TYR A 106 3.41 2.28 -6.92
CA TYR A 106 4.43 1.89 -5.96
C TYR A 106 3.90 2.04 -4.54
N VAL A 107 4.07 0.99 -3.73
CA VAL A 107 3.85 1.06 -2.28
C VAL A 107 5.18 1.31 -1.60
N LEU A 108 5.21 2.30 -0.71
CA LEU A 108 6.37 2.70 0.07
C LEU A 108 6.39 1.94 1.39
N LEU A 109 7.07 0.81 1.41
CA LEU A 109 7.23 0.01 2.62
C LEU A 109 8.44 0.52 3.40
N ALA A 110 8.25 0.87 4.67
CA ALA A 110 9.38 1.19 5.54
C ALA A 110 10.29 -0.05 5.75
N TRP A 111 11.59 0.13 5.77
CA TRP A 111 12.50 -0.98 5.99
C TRP A 111 13.63 -0.53 6.90
N ARG A 112 13.94 -1.37 7.89
CA ARG A 112 15.15 -1.18 8.70
C ARG A 112 16.36 -1.40 7.78
N ARG A 113 17.25 -0.42 7.70
CA ARG A 113 18.49 -0.51 6.89
C ARG A 113 19.23 -1.82 7.22
N GLY A 114 19.45 -2.69 6.21
CA GLY A 114 20.30 -3.87 6.32
C GLY A 114 19.71 -5.22 5.88
N SER A 115 18.39 -5.33 5.66
CA SER A 115 17.73 -6.63 5.41
C SER A 115 16.92 -6.70 4.11
N ARG A 116 17.27 -5.93 3.07
CA ARG A 116 16.45 -5.85 1.84
C ARG A 116 16.31 -7.26 1.21
N PRO A 117 15.09 -7.76 0.97
CA PRO A 117 14.92 -8.95 0.14
C PRO A 117 15.42 -8.65 -1.27
N VAL A 118 16.32 -9.50 -1.78
CA VAL A 118 16.97 -9.36 -3.09
C VAL A 118 16.06 -9.89 -4.18
#